data_AF-A0A7X0SFF6-F1
#
_entry.id   AF-A0A7X0SFF6-F1
#
_cell.length_a   1.000
_cell.length_b   1.000
_cell.length_c   1.000
_cell.angle_alpha   90.00
_cell.angle_beta   90.00
_cell.angle_gamma   90.00
#
_symmetry.space_group_name_H-M   'P 1'
#
loop_
_entity.id
_entity.type
_entity.pdbx_description
1 polymer ?
#
loop_
_entity_poly.entity_id
_entity_poly.type
_entity_poly.pdbx_seq_one_letter_code
_entity_poly.pdbx_strand_id
1 'polypeptide(L)'
;MNKVGRNDPCLCGSGEKYKKCCMSKNNNAEIAHYSSNYEGIKEDFIKNGINIKKPGFYNELNFLGIEKAYSSYLNNYARYIQTKDYTEDYIEKARKEIPLIASLLYKELVKGGRMGACIDASMVFSKILEMEGYWNYIAKGSLTIEYPPESNIPKGYFWQYGSNQKISAGHAWIVAPPFAVIDITIKQQIYKKGEEKYLPELILEENTQIITAEVKDIISPEVIYYLKCQGLKQSEMLQYVSSEVNNILKIFPSLEVECEKSLLGYITTAFGAPIEELEHIKSLDLNGMYGIDIYKELIVPELKKIRKCI
;
A
#
# COMPACT_ATOMS: atom_id res chain seq x y z
N MET A 1 -31.15 36.51 19.60
CA MET A 1 -31.12 35.36 18.67
C MET A 1 -31.19 34.09 19.50
N ASN A 2 -32.23 33.28 19.33
CA ASN A 2 -32.41 32.05 20.11
C ASN A 2 -31.37 31.00 19.67
N LYS A 3 -30.71 30.35 20.63
CA LYS A 3 -29.78 29.25 20.36
C LYS A 3 -30.57 28.05 19.83
N VAL A 4 -30.12 27.45 18.72
CA VAL A 4 -30.71 26.22 18.16
C VAL A 4 -30.59 25.05 19.15
N GLY A 5 -31.69 24.36 19.41
CA GLY A 5 -31.75 23.19 20.28
C GLY A 5 -31.23 21.92 19.60
N ARG A 6 -30.65 21.00 20.37
CA ARG A 6 -30.04 19.75 19.86
C ARG A 6 -30.99 18.88 19.01
N ASN A 7 -32.29 18.94 19.28
CA ASN A 7 -33.30 18.14 18.56
C ASN A 7 -34.00 18.93 17.45
N ASP A 8 -33.67 20.20 17.25
CA ASP A 8 -34.30 21.06 16.24
C ASP A 8 -33.80 20.69 14.83
N PRO A 9 -34.55 21.01 13.77
CA PRO A 9 -34.08 20.88 12.40
C PRO A 9 -32.77 21.64 12.17
N CYS A 10 -31.85 21.02 11.43
CA CYS A 10 -30.53 21.58 11.18
C CYS A 10 -30.60 22.81 10.27
N LEU A 11 -29.92 23.89 10.66
CA LEU A 11 -29.91 25.16 9.93
C LEU A 11 -29.21 25.09 8.57
N CYS A 12 -28.50 24.01 8.26
CA CYS A 12 -27.85 23.82 6.95
C CYS A 12 -28.81 23.35 5.84
N GLY A 13 -30.11 23.21 6.13
CA GLY A 13 -31.11 22.80 5.16
C GLY A 13 -31.16 21.29 4.87
N SER A 14 -30.49 20.46 5.68
CA SER A 14 -30.48 19.00 5.49
C SER A 14 -31.78 18.30 5.88
N GLY A 15 -32.66 18.96 6.65
CA GLY A 15 -33.89 18.36 7.19
C GLY A 15 -33.67 17.41 8.38
N GLU A 16 -32.42 17.10 8.76
CA GLU A 16 -32.10 16.27 9.92
C GLU A 16 -32.11 17.04 11.25
N LYS A 17 -32.14 16.34 12.39
CA LYS A 17 -31.95 16.97 13.72
C LYS A 17 -30.54 17.53 13.85
N TYR A 18 -30.38 18.71 14.44
CA TYR A 18 -29.11 19.42 14.60
C TYR A 18 -28.01 18.54 15.21
N LYS A 19 -28.32 17.75 16.25
CA LYS A 19 -27.40 16.77 16.88
C LYS A 19 -26.91 15.64 15.97
N LYS A 20 -27.63 15.31 14.90
CA LYS A 20 -27.29 14.24 13.95
C LYS A 20 -26.65 14.78 12.67
N CYS A 21 -26.61 16.11 12.50
CA CYS A 21 -26.09 16.77 11.32
C CYS A 21 -24.90 17.69 11.65
N CYS A 22 -25.08 19.01 11.67
CA CYS A 22 -23.94 19.93 11.88
C CYS A 22 -23.28 19.79 13.26
N MET A 23 -24.02 19.41 14.30
CA MET A 23 -23.43 19.23 15.62
C MET A 23 -22.66 17.90 15.75
N SER A 24 -23.09 16.81 15.09
CA SER A 24 -22.27 15.59 15.01
C SER A 24 -21.04 15.81 14.13
N LYS A 25 -21.15 16.62 13.06
CA LYS A 25 -19.99 17.07 12.27
C LYS A 25 -18.99 17.89 13.08
N ASN A 26 -19.46 18.67 14.06
CA ASN A 26 -18.59 19.39 15.01
C ASN A 26 -18.07 18.51 16.16
N ASN A 27 -18.65 17.32 16.36
CA ASN A 27 -18.19 16.30 17.31
C ASN A 27 -17.36 15.20 16.62
N ASN A 28 -17.09 15.32 15.32
CA ASN A 28 -15.97 14.63 14.70
C ASN A 28 -14.74 15.11 15.49
N ALA A 29 -14.16 14.25 16.31
CA ALA A 29 -12.84 14.52 16.85
C ALA A 29 -11.97 14.98 15.68
N GLU A 30 -11.18 16.03 15.88
CA GLU A 30 -10.14 16.45 14.94
C GLU A 30 -9.23 15.24 14.70
N ILE A 31 -9.58 14.41 13.73
CA ILE A 31 -8.83 13.25 13.32
C ILE A 31 -7.69 13.79 12.46
N ALA A 32 -6.47 13.44 12.80
CA ALA A 32 -5.33 13.83 11.98
C ALA A 32 -5.52 13.31 10.55
N HIS A 33 -5.28 14.17 9.58
CA HIS A 33 -5.19 13.78 8.19
C HIS A 33 -3.75 13.37 7.88
N TYR A 34 -3.53 12.47 6.92
CA TYR A 34 -2.19 11.98 6.57
C TYR A 34 -1.29 13.05 5.93
N SER A 35 -1.80 14.26 5.72
CA SER A 35 -1.01 15.45 5.39
C SER A 35 -0.36 16.11 6.61
N SER A 36 -0.75 15.73 7.83
CA SER A 36 -0.14 16.20 9.08
C SER A 36 1.30 15.71 9.21
N ASN A 37 2.07 16.37 10.08
CA ASN A 37 3.41 15.91 10.43
C ASN A 37 3.34 14.65 11.33
N TYR A 38 4.50 14.01 11.53
CA TYR A 38 4.63 12.80 12.33
C TYR A 38 4.01 12.94 13.74
N GLU A 39 4.31 14.01 14.46
CA GLU A 39 3.81 14.19 15.83
C GLU A 39 2.30 14.36 15.87
N GLY A 40 1.69 15.10 14.93
CA GLY A 40 0.23 15.23 14.87
C GLY A 40 -0.48 13.90 14.61
N ILE A 41 0.09 13.04 13.75
CA ILE A 41 -0.46 11.69 13.49
C ILE A 41 -0.29 10.78 14.72
N LYS A 42 0.88 10.84 15.35
CA LYS A 42 1.19 10.09 16.57
C LYS A 42 0.28 10.48 17.74
N GLU A 43 0.05 11.77 17.95
CA GLU A 43 -0.86 12.29 18.97
C GLU A 43 -2.31 11.85 18.71
N ASP A 44 -2.76 11.84 17.46
CA ASP A 44 -4.08 11.33 17.10
C ASP A 44 -4.24 9.85 17.48
N PHE A 45 -3.26 9.00 17.16
CA PHE A 45 -3.32 7.60 17.57
C PHE A 45 -3.39 7.44 19.09
N ILE A 46 -2.56 8.17 19.84
CA ILE A 46 -2.53 8.10 21.30
C ILE A 46 -3.84 8.60 21.91
N LYS A 47 -4.38 9.73 21.41
CA LYS A 47 -5.64 10.33 21.86
C LYS A 47 -6.82 9.39 21.66
N ASN A 48 -6.79 8.62 20.57
CA ASN A 48 -7.80 7.61 20.26
C ASN A 48 -7.53 6.25 20.94
N GLY A 49 -6.55 6.17 21.85
CA GLY A 49 -6.26 4.96 22.60
C GLY A 49 -5.72 3.81 21.74
N ILE A 50 -4.99 4.14 20.68
CA ILE A 50 -4.32 3.17 19.80
C ILE A 50 -2.87 2.99 20.28
N ASN A 51 -2.46 1.75 20.54
CA ASN A 51 -1.13 1.43 21.05
C ASN A 51 -0.12 1.20 19.91
N ILE A 52 0.64 2.26 19.63
CA ILE A 52 1.63 2.34 18.55
C ILE A 52 3.00 1.69 18.87
N LYS A 53 3.09 0.80 19.87
CA LYS A 53 4.38 0.21 20.29
C LYS A 53 4.95 -0.81 19.32
N LYS A 54 4.10 -1.43 18.49
CA LYS A 54 4.46 -2.50 17.55
C LYS A 54 3.88 -2.22 16.17
N PRO A 55 4.52 -2.69 15.09
CA PRO A 55 3.93 -2.65 13.75
C PRO A 55 2.62 -3.46 13.72
N GLY A 56 1.76 -3.18 12.75
CA GLY A 56 0.46 -3.84 12.62
C GLY A 56 -0.64 -3.29 13.54
N PHE A 57 -0.43 -2.15 14.21
CA PHE A 57 -1.44 -1.58 15.12
C PHE A 57 -2.73 -1.11 14.42
N TYR A 58 -2.78 -1.12 13.09
CA TYR A 58 -4.04 -0.94 12.35
C TYR A 58 -5.07 -2.05 12.66
N ASN A 59 -4.63 -3.18 13.23
CA ASN A 59 -5.52 -4.25 13.71
C ASN A 59 -6.18 -3.94 15.07
N GLU A 60 -5.81 -2.85 15.75
CA GLU A 60 -6.44 -2.52 17.03
C GLU A 60 -7.91 -2.11 16.85
N LEU A 61 -8.77 -2.51 17.80
CA LEU A 61 -10.21 -2.26 17.72
C LEU A 61 -10.55 -0.77 17.59
N ASN A 62 -9.80 0.10 18.27
CA ASN A 62 -9.98 1.56 18.17
C ASN A 62 -9.61 2.07 16.78
N PHE A 63 -8.54 1.54 16.18
CA PHE A 63 -8.14 1.89 14.81
C PHE A 63 -9.21 1.47 13.81
N LEU A 64 -9.64 0.19 13.85
CA LEU A 64 -10.68 -0.35 12.97
C LEU A 64 -12.02 0.39 13.13
N GLY A 65 -12.35 0.79 14.36
CA GLY A 65 -13.53 1.60 14.65
C GLY A 65 -13.51 2.96 13.93
N ILE A 66 -12.36 3.63 13.93
CA ILE A 66 -12.17 4.93 13.27
C ILE A 66 -12.12 4.74 11.75
N GLU A 67 -11.35 3.78 11.24
CA GLU A 67 -11.24 3.51 9.80
C GLU A 67 -12.60 3.20 9.17
N LYS A 68 -13.47 2.46 9.88
CA LYS A 68 -14.84 2.19 9.42
C LYS A 68 -15.68 3.47 9.27
N ALA A 69 -15.43 4.50 10.07
CA ALA A 69 -16.09 5.80 9.98
C ALA A 69 -15.39 6.76 9.00
N TYR A 70 -14.07 6.60 8.83
CA TYR A 70 -13.20 7.45 8.01
C TYR A 70 -12.26 6.57 7.19
N SER A 71 -12.67 6.22 5.97
CA SER A 71 -11.99 5.22 5.14
C SER A 71 -10.55 5.56 4.76
N SER A 72 -10.11 6.81 4.89
CA SER A 72 -8.72 7.24 4.66
C SER A 72 -7.83 7.14 5.89
N TYR A 73 -8.33 6.67 7.04
CA TYR A 73 -7.56 6.58 8.28
C TYR A 73 -6.35 5.66 8.16
N LEU A 74 -6.41 4.62 7.32
CA LEU A 74 -5.26 3.76 7.01
C LEU A 74 -4.07 4.53 6.45
N ASN A 75 -4.31 5.62 5.72
CA ASN A 75 -3.25 6.43 5.14
C ASN A 75 -2.40 7.09 6.25
N ASN A 76 -2.97 7.32 7.44
CA ASN A 76 -2.23 7.82 8.59
C ASN A 76 -1.20 6.80 9.06
N TYR A 77 -1.51 5.49 9.01
CA TYR A 77 -0.56 4.43 9.35
C TYR A 77 0.62 4.41 8.38
N ALA A 78 0.36 4.50 7.07
CA ALA A 78 1.41 4.58 6.05
C ALA A 78 2.28 5.83 6.26
N ARG A 79 1.66 6.99 6.50
CA ARG A 79 2.38 8.25 6.76
C ARG A 79 3.21 8.20 8.04
N TYR A 80 2.67 7.60 9.11
CA TYR A 80 3.38 7.41 10.37
C TYR A 80 4.67 6.62 10.15
N ILE A 81 4.61 5.52 9.39
CA ILE A 81 5.80 4.71 9.07
C ILE A 81 6.79 5.49 8.21
N GLN A 82 6.30 6.21 7.19
CA GLN A 82 7.15 6.95 6.26
C GLN A 82 7.92 8.09 6.94
N THR A 83 7.33 8.71 7.96
CA THR A 83 7.89 9.91 8.63
C THR A 83 8.49 9.63 10.00
N LYS A 84 8.45 8.38 10.45
CA LYS A 84 9.06 7.93 11.69
C LYS A 84 10.57 7.90 11.56
N ASP A 85 11.26 8.36 12.60
CA ASP A 85 12.70 8.16 12.74
C ASP A 85 12.99 6.73 13.22
N TYR A 86 13.97 6.11 12.58
CA TYR A 86 14.44 4.76 12.91
C TYR A 86 15.87 4.82 13.43
N THR A 87 16.18 3.98 14.42
CA THR A 87 17.55 3.87 14.94
C THR A 87 18.45 3.20 13.93
N GLU A 88 19.76 3.48 13.98
CA GLU A 88 20.74 2.83 13.10
C GLU A 88 20.68 1.30 13.27
N ASP A 89 20.60 0.81 14.51
CA ASP A 89 20.42 -0.62 14.81
C ASP A 89 19.20 -1.24 14.10
N TYR A 90 18.07 -0.51 14.03
CA TYR A 90 16.89 -0.99 13.33
C TYR A 90 17.17 -1.08 11.83
N ILE A 91 17.79 -0.05 11.26
CA ILE A 91 18.09 0.04 9.83
C ILE A 91 19.09 -1.04 9.41
N GLU A 92 20.20 -1.21 10.15
CA GLU A 92 21.19 -2.26 9.90
C GLU A 92 20.57 -3.65 9.97
N LYS A 93 19.73 -3.90 10.99
CA LYS A 93 19.01 -5.16 11.13
C LYS A 93 18.02 -5.36 9.97
N ALA A 94 17.29 -4.32 9.56
CA ALA A 94 16.35 -4.39 8.43
C ALA A 94 17.06 -4.69 7.11
N ARG A 95 18.18 -4.01 6.82
CA ARG A 95 19.02 -4.27 5.63
C ARG A 95 19.53 -5.70 5.55
N LYS A 96 19.79 -6.33 6.69
CA LYS A 96 20.25 -7.72 6.75
C LYS A 96 19.11 -8.72 6.62
N GLU A 97 18.03 -8.55 7.37
CA GLU A 97 17.01 -9.60 7.54
C GLU A 97 15.90 -9.52 6.49
N ILE A 98 15.46 -8.33 6.08
CA ILE A 98 14.35 -8.18 5.11
C ILE A 98 14.68 -8.81 3.75
N PRO A 99 15.88 -8.62 3.16
CA PRO A 99 16.25 -9.31 1.92
C PRO A 99 16.22 -10.83 2.03
N LEU A 100 16.65 -11.39 3.18
CA LEU A 100 16.60 -12.82 3.42
C LEU A 100 15.14 -13.31 3.41
N ILE A 101 14.26 -12.63 4.16
CA ILE A 101 12.83 -12.96 4.21
C ILE A 101 12.20 -12.88 2.81
N ALA A 102 12.43 -11.78 2.10
CA ALA A 102 11.93 -11.56 0.74
C ALA A 102 12.39 -12.68 -0.21
N SER A 103 13.68 -13.05 -0.16
CA SER A 103 14.24 -14.09 -1.01
C SER A 103 13.67 -15.50 -0.75
N LEU A 104 13.39 -15.83 0.51
CA LEU A 104 12.80 -17.12 0.88
C LEU A 104 11.34 -17.18 0.43
N LEU A 105 10.58 -16.12 0.66
CA LEU A 105 9.18 -16.05 0.23
C LEU A 105 9.07 -16.07 -1.31
N TYR A 106 9.96 -15.37 -2.01
CA TYR A 106 10.05 -15.41 -3.47
C TYR A 106 10.31 -16.80 -4.03
N LYS A 107 11.29 -17.52 -3.46
CA LYS A 107 11.61 -18.89 -3.89
C LYS A 107 10.41 -19.81 -3.79
N GLU A 108 9.64 -19.70 -2.69
CA GLU A 108 8.42 -20.48 -2.53
C GLU A 108 7.31 -20.02 -3.49
N LEU A 109 7.20 -18.72 -3.80
CA LEU A 109 6.27 -18.21 -4.81
C LEU A 109 6.56 -18.82 -6.20
N VAL A 110 7.84 -18.82 -6.61
CA VAL A 110 8.30 -19.42 -7.87
C VAL A 110 8.05 -20.92 -7.89
N LYS A 111 8.44 -21.62 -6.84
CA LYS A 111 8.23 -23.07 -6.69
C LYS A 111 6.75 -23.46 -6.67
N GLY A 112 5.91 -22.61 -6.07
CA GLY A 112 4.45 -22.72 -6.09
C GLY A 112 3.84 -22.52 -7.47
N GLY A 113 4.55 -21.85 -8.39
CA GLY A 113 4.08 -21.54 -9.73
C GLY A 113 2.93 -20.53 -9.78
N ARG A 114 2.63 -19.85 -8.66
CA ARG A 114 1.50 -18.93 -8.57
C ARG A 114 1.85 -17.60 -9.23
N MET A 115 1.11 -17.25 -10.28
CA MET A 115 1.26 -16.00 -11.02
C MET A 115 0.23 -14.96 -10.59
N GLY A 116 0.55 -13.67 -10.72
CA GLY A 116 -0.39 -12.56 -10.50
C GLY A 116 -0.84 -12.40 -9.04
N ALA A 117 -0.04 -12.86 -8.07
CA ALA A 117 -0.40 -12.90 -6.65
C ALA A 117 0.11 -11.68 -5.85
N CYS A 118 0.27 -10.50 -6.47
CA CYS A 118 0.89 -9.34 -5.83
C CYS A 118 0.21 -8.94 -4.51
N ILE A 119 -1.12 -8.95 -4.46
CA ILE A 119 -1.88 -8.60 -3.25
C ILE A 119 -1.69 -9.64 -2.15
N ASP A 120 -1.91 -10.93 -2.46
CA ASP A 120 -1.82 -12.01 -1.46
C ASP A 120 -0.40 -12.19 -0.93
N ALA A 121 0.60 -12.11 -1.82
CA ALA A 121 2.02 -12.14 -1.44
C ALA A 121 2.39 -10.96 -0.57
N SER A 122 1.91 -9.75 -0.89
CA SER A 122 2.14 -8.56 -0.05
C SER A 122 1.47 -8.70 1.32
N MET A 123 0.26 -9.26 1.40
CA MET A 123 -0.42 -9.52 2.68
C MET A 123 0.39 -10.47 3.57
N VAL A 124 0.81 -11.61 3.03
CA VAL A 124 1.65 -12.58 3.76
C VAL A 124 2.98 -11.96 4.16
N PHE A 125 3.65 -11.27 3.24
CA PHE A 125 4.95 -10.69 3.52
C PHE A 125 4.87 -9.59 4.58
N SER A 126 3.87 -8.72 4.51
CA SER A 126 3.59 -7.67 5.50
C SER A 126 3.41 -8.26 6.91
N LYS A 127 2.62 -9.33 7.05
CA LYS A 127 2.44 -10.01 8.34
C LYS A 127 3.71 -10.67 8.86
N ILE A 128 4.51 -11.28 7.99
CA ILE A 128 5.82 -11.84 8.39
C ILE A 128 6.73 -10.73 8.93
N LEU A 129 6.80 -9.58 8.25
CA LEU A 129 7.58 -8.43 8.70
C LEU A 129 7.08 -7.91 10.06
N GLU A 130 5.77 -7.84 10.26
CA GLU A 130 5.16 -7.45 11.55
C GLU A 130 5.56 -8.39 12.69
N MET A 131 5.51 -9.71 12.45
CA MET A 131 5.91 -10.72 13.43
C MET A 131 7.38 -10.61 13.84
N GLU A 132 8.25 -10.17 12.92
CA GLU A 132 9.68 -9.93 13.17
C GLU A 132 9.98 -8.50 13.68
N GLY A 133 8.95 -7.67 13.85
CA GLY A 133 9.05 -6.33 14.43
C GLY A 133 9.42 -5.22 13.44
N TYR A 134 9.30 -5.47 12.14
CA TYR A 134 9.57 -4.49 11.09
C TYR A 134 8.34 -3.65 10.75
N TRP A 135 8.51 -2.34 10.83
CA TRP A 135 7.52 -1.37 10.39
C TRP A 135 7.38 -1.42 8.87
N ASN A 136 6.16 -1.64 8.40
CA ASN A 136 5.86 -1.73 6.99
C ASN A 136 4.40 -1.38 6.69
N TYR A 137 4.12 -1.04 5.44
CA TYR A 137 2.75 -0.93 4.92
C TYR A 137 2.68 -1.45 3.48
N ILE A 138 1.48 -1.83 3.05
CA ILE A 138 1.21 -2.25 1.68
C ILE A 138 0.79 -1.03 0.88
N ALA A 139 1.57 -0.68 -0.14
CA ALA A 139 1.17 0.29 -1.16
C ALA A 139 0.44 -0.42 -2.29
N LYS A 140 -0.58 0.24 -2.83
CA LYS A 140 -1.39 -0.25 -3.96
C LYS A 140 -1.52 0.86 -5.00
N GLY A 141 -1.50 0.48 -6.26
CA GLY A 141 -1.82 1.41 -7.33
C GLY A 141 -1.37 0.93 -8.68
N SER A 142 -0.86 1.86 -9.48
CA SER A 142 -0.39 1.55 -10.82
C SER A 142 1.08 1.20 -10.84
N LEU A 143 1.46 0.37 -11.80
CA LEU A 143 2.85 0.10 -12.15
C LEU A 143 3.05 0.36 -13.65
N THR A 144 4.11 1.07 -13.99
CA THR A 144 4.57 1.19 -15.38
C THR A 144 5.94 0.55 -15.55
N ILE A 145 6.22 -0.01 -16.72
CA ILE A 145 7.47 -0.71 -17.00
C ILE A 145 7.99 -0.29 -18.36
N GLU A 146 9.16 0.34 -18.40
CA GLU A 146 9.91 0.57 -19.63
C GLU A 146 10.91 -0.56 -19.83
N TYR A 147 10.88 -1.17 -21.01
CA TYR A 147 11.77 -2.26 -21.39
C TYR A 147 12.91 -1.74 -22.28
N PRO A 148 14.01 -2.50 -22.43
CA PRO A 148 15.11 -2.07 -23.28
C PRO A 148 14.63 -1.86 -24.73
N PRO A 149 15.13 -0.85 -25.45
CA PRO A 149 14.74 -0.61 -26.84
C PRO A 149 14.92 -1.83 -27.74
N GLU A 150 15.96 -2.63 -27.54
CA GLU A 150 16.26 -3.86 -28.28
C GLU A 150 15.23 -4.99 -28.08
N SER A 151 14.37 -4.88 -27.05
CA SER A 151 13.31 -5.86 -26.80
C SER A 151 12.14 -5.74 -27.80
N ASN A 152 11.94 -4.57 -28.41
CA ASN A 152 10.73 -4.21 -29.17
C ASN A 152 9.42 -4.42 -28.39
N ILE A 153 9.49 -4.40 -27.05
CA ILE A 153 8.31 -4.49 -26.17
C ILE A 153 7.85 -3.07 -25.84
N PRO A 154 6.57 -2.73 -26.06
CA PRO A 154 6.04 -1.42 -25.66
C PRO A 154 6.03 -1.27 -24.13
N LYS A 155 5.98 -0.04 -23.64
CA LYS A 155 5.81 0.26 -22.21
C LYS A 155 4.65 -0.55 -21.62
N GLY A 156 4.93 -1.29 -20.56
CA GLY A 156 3.97 -2.10 -19.82
C GLY A 156 3.18 -1.25 -18.82
N TYR A 157 1.92 -1.61 -18.61
CA TYR A 157 1.03 -0.93 -17.66
C TYR A 157 0.21 -1.94 -16.85
N PHE A 158 0.18 -1.71 -15.55
CA PHE A 158 -0.77 -2.29 -14.62
C PHE A 158 -1.62 -1.14 -14.08
N TRP A 159 -2.75 -0.86 -14.72
CA TRP A 159 -3.59 0.28 -14.36
C TRP A 159 -4.42 0.01 -13.10
N GLN A 160 -4.47 0.97 -12.17
CA GLN A 160 -5.41 0.95 -11.04
C GLN A 160 -6.86 1.01 -11.52
N TYR A 161 -7.15 1.83 -12.53
CA TYR A 161 -8.50 2.00 -13.07
C TYR A 161 -8.55 1.54 -14.52
N GLY A 162 -8.89 0.27 -14.73
CA GLY A 162 -9.08 -0.32 -16.05
C GLY A 162 -10.52 -0.74 -16.32
N SER A 163 -10.76 -1.22 -17.55
CA SER A 163 -12.06 -1.77 -17.97
C SER A 163 -12.46 -3.04 -17.20
N ASN A 164 -11.49 -3.74 -16.61
CA ASN A 164 -11.73 -4.89 -15.75
C ASN A 164 -12.05 -4.47 -14.31
N GLN A 165 -13.35 -4.26 -14.02
CA GLN A 165 -13.84 -3.85 -12.70
C GLN A 165 -13.58 -4.87 -11.56
N LYS A 166 -13.04 -6.07 -11.86
CA LYS A 166 -12.78 -7.11 -10.85
C LYS A 166 -11.43 -6.97 -10.14
N ILE A 167 -10.58 -6.04 -10.56
CA ILE A 167 -9.24 -5.87 -10.00
C ILE A 167 -9.30 -4.88 -8.84
N SER A 168 -8.80 -5.28 -7.67
CA SER A 168 -8.77 -4.44 -6.47
C SER A 168 -7.58 -3.47 -6.43
N ALA A 169 -6.49 -3.78 -7.15
CA ALA A 169 -5.39 -2.86 -7.42
C ALA A 169 -4.65 -3.25 -8.69
N GLY A 170 -4.10 -2.28 -9.43
CA GLY A 170 -3.26 -2.56 -10.61
C GLY A 170 -2.05 -3.41 -10.22
N HIS A 171 -1.37 -3.01 -9.16
CA HIS A 171 -0.27 -3.73 -8.52
C HIS A 171 -0.20 -3.42 -7.02
N ALA A 172 0.49 -4.28 -6.26
CA ALA A 172 0.72 -4.12 -4.83
C ALA A 172 2.17 -4.46 -4.46
N TRP A 173 2.76 -3.65 -3.59
CA TRP A 173 4.14 -3.80 -3.11
C TRP A 173 4.26 -3.37 -1.65
N ILE A 174 5.39 -3.69 -1.03
CA ILE A 174 5.68 -3.35 0.36
C ILE A 174 6.58 -2.12 0.42
N VAL A 175 6.35 -1.27 1.41
CA VAL A 175 7.31 -0.29 1.88
C VAL A 175 7.70 -0.67 3.30
N ALA A 176 8.99 -0.84 3.56
CA ALA A 176 9.52 -1.22 4.87
C ALA A 176 10.90 -0.58 5.07
N PRO A 177 11.03 0.46 5.92
CA PRO A 177 12.29 1.20 6.07
C PRO A 177 13.49 0.28 6.38
N PRO A 178 14.64 0.47 5.71
CA PRO A 178 14.97 1.60 4.82
C PRO A 178 14.45 1.50 3.38
N PHE A 179 13.85 0.37 2.99
CA PHE A 179 13.43 0.14 1.60
C PHE A 179 12.16 0.94 1.28
N ALA A 180 12.27 1.79 0.25
CA ALA A 180 11.18 2.58 -0.29
C ALA A 180 10.26 1.74 -1.19
N VAL A 181 10.81 0.72 -1.85
CA VAL A 181 10.04 -0.24 -2.66
C VAL A 181 10.58 -1.65 -2.42
N ILE A 182 9.69 -2.55 -1.98
CA ILE A 182 9.94 -3.98 -1.98
C ILE A 182 8.87 -4.69 -2.80
N ASP A 183 9.29 -5.33 -3.88
CA ASP A 183 8.41 -6.10 -4.76
C ASP A 183 8.99 -7.48 -5.01
N ILE A 184 8.30 -8.48 -4.45
CA ILE A 184 8.66 -9.89 -4.56
C ILE A 184 7.85 -10.62 -5.64
N THR A 185 7.05 -9.88 -6.41
CA THR A 185 6.08 -10.48 -7.34
C THR A 185 6.21 -9.99 -8.76
N ILE A 186 7.05 -8.98 -9.00
CA ILE A 186 7.21 -8.35 -10.31
C ILE A 186 7.44 -9.38 -11.41
N LYS A 187 8.43 -10.25 -11.28
CA LYS A 187 8.72 -11.29 -12.30
C LYS A 187 7.65 -12.37 -12.41
N GLN A 188 6.79 -12.52 -11.39
CA GLN A 188 5.70 -13.50 -11.30
C GLN A 188 4.33 -12.88 -11.66
N GLN A 189 4.30 -11.71 -12.29
CA GLN A 189 3.07 -11.20 -12.90
C GLN A 189 2.79 -11.87 -14.25
N ILE A 190 1.56 -11.70 -14.74
CA ILE A 190 1.12 -12.28 -16.00
C ILE A 190 1.57 -11.39 -17.16
N TYR A 191 2.47 -11.93 -17.98
CA TYR A 191 3.09 -11.28 -19.12
C TYR A 191 2.69 -11.97 -20.44
N LYS A 192 2.80 -11.29 -21.59
CA LYS A 192 2.27 -11.77 -22.89
C LYS A 192 3.33 -11.99 -23.98
N LYS A 193 4.48 -11.35 -23.86
CA LYS A 193 5.56 -11.25 -24.84
C LYS A 193 6.92 -11.67 -24.28
N GLY A 194 6.94 -12.37 -23.14
CA GLY A 194 8.18 -12.75 -22.48
C GLY A 194 8.86 -11.55 -21.79
N GLU A 195 8.07 -10.59 -21.30
CA GLU A 195 8.54 -9.40 -20.60
C GLU A 195 9.35 -9.75 -19.33
N GLU A 196 9.03 -10.86 -18.66
CA GLU A 196 9.64 -11.31 -17.42
C GLU A 196 11.15 -11.52 -17.50
N LYS A 197 11.71 -11.70 -18.70
CA LYS A 197 13.17 -11.82 -18.92
C LYS A 197 13.95 -10.51 -18.72
N TYR A 198 13.25 -9.37 -18.69
CA TYR A 198 13.81 -8.04 -18.46
C TYR A 198 13.56 -7.51 -17.05
N LEU A 199 12.93 -8.33 -16.20
CA LEU A 199 12.54 -7.94 -14.86
C LEU A 199 13.41 -8.64 -13.83
N PRO A 200 13.80 -7.94 -12.75
CA PRO A 200 14.53 -8.56 -11.65
C PRO A 200 13.63 -9.57 -10.94
N GLU A 201 14.25 -10.53 -10.25
CA GLU A 201 13.51 -11.47 -9.40
C GLU A 201 12.85 -10.77 -8.21
N LEU A 202 13.60 -9.84 -7.61
CA LEU A 202 13.22 -9.07 -6.44
C LEU A 202 13.57 -7.62 -6.67
N ILE A 203 12.74 -6.72 -6.16
CA ILE A 203 13.08 -5.31 -5.97
C ILE A 203 13.16 -5.07 -4.48
N LEU A 204 14.27 -4.51 -4.04
CA LEU A 204 14.59 -4.15 -2.66
C LEU A 204 15.32 -2.81 -2.70
N GLU A 205 14.60 -1.75 -3.10
CA GLU A 205 15.21 -0.46 -3.40
C GLU A 205 15.06 0.51 -2.23
N GLU A 206 16.19 1.14 -1.85
CA GLU A 206 16.24 2.21 -0.85
C GLU A 206 16.24 3.58 -1.53
N ASN A 207 16.94 3.71 -2.66
CA ASN A 207 17.15 4.96 -3.38
C ASN A 207 16.30 5.00 -4.64
N THR A 208 15.24 5.78 -4.60
CA THR A 208 14.30 5.93 -5.72
C THR A 208 14.27 7.35 -6.24
N GLN A 209 13.97 7.50 -7.54
CA GLN A 209 13.69 8.82 -8.10
C GLN A 209 12.21 9.15 -7.94
N ILE A 210 11.89 10.39 -7.59
CA ILE A 210 10.50 10.86 -7.54
C ILE A 210 10.06 11.20 -8.96
N ILE A 211 8.93 10.64 -9.38
CA ILE A 211 8.31 10.91 -10.68
C ILE A 211 6.91 11.50 -10.49
N THR A 212 6.43 12.20 -11.51
CA THR A 212 5.05 12.70 -11.57
C THR A 212 4.24 11.76 -12.44
N ALA A 213 3.25 11.09 -11.84
CA ALA A 213 2.34 10.22 -12.58
C ALA A 213 1.41 11.04 -13.50
N GLU A 214 1.24 10.58 -14.73
CA GLU A 214 0.22 11.09 -15.64
C GLU A 214 -1.08 10.30 -15.51
N VAL A 215 -2.19 10.89 -15.99
CA VAL A 215 -3.50 10.20 -16.02
C VAL A 215 -3.43 8.85 -16.75
N LYS A 216 -2.62 8.77 -17.82
CA LYS A 216 -2.45 7.54 -18.63
C LYS A 216 -1.70 6.42 -17.90
N ASP A 217 -0.97 6.75 -16.84
CA ASP A 217 -0.25 5.77 -16.03
C ASP A 217 -1.19 5.14 -14.98
N ILE A 218 -2.25 5.86 -14.63
CA ILE A 218 -3.21 5.47 -13.58
C ILE A 218 -4.49 4.85 -14.16
N ILE A 219 -4.97 5.38 -15.29
CA ILE A 219 -6.25 5.02 -15.91
C ILE A 219 -5.98 4.41 -17.29
N SER A 220 -6.64 3.29 -17.60
CA SER A 220 -6.48 2.63 -18.88
C SER A 220 -7.02 3.46 -20.06
N PRO A 221 -6.47 3.30 -21.28
CA PRO A 221 -6.90 4.05 -22.46
C PRO A 221 -8.40 3.95 -22.75
N GLU A 222 -9.01 2.78 -22.52
CA GLU A 222 -10.44 2.57 -22.74
C GLU A 222 -11.29 3.39 -21.78
N VAL A 223 -10.90 3.44 -20.50
CA VAL A 223 -11.59 4.24 -19.49
C VAL A 223 -11.38 5.73 -19.76
N ILE A 224 -10.17 6.15 -20.13
CA ILE A 224 -9.90 7.54 -20.55
C ILE A 224 -10.80 7.93 -21.72
N TYR A 225 -10.90 7.07 -22.74
CA TYR A 225 -11.77 7.32 -23.89
C TYR A 225 -13.23 7.47 -23.46
N TYR A 226 -13.72 6.55 -22.62
CA TYR A 226 -15.08 6.62 -22.08
C TYR A 226 -15.34 7.94 -21.33
N LEU A 227 -14.44 8.35 -20.43
CA LEU A 227 -14.57 9.60 -19.66
C LEU A 227 -14.54 10.84 -20.57
N LYS A 228 -13.70 10.83 -21.63
CA LYS A 228 -13.71 11.90 -22.65
C LYS A 228 -15.04 11.98 -23.37
N CYS A 229 -15.65 10.84 -23.73
CA CYS A 229 -16.99 10.82 -24.34
C CYS A 229 -18.08 11.34 -23.41
N GLN A 230 -17.89 11.27 -22.09
CA GLN A 230 -18.76 11.92 -21.09
C GLN A 230 -18.47 13.43 -20.92
N GLY A 231 -17.53 13.99 -21.68
CA GLY A 231 -17.18 15.41 -21.65
C GLY A 231 -16.17 15.82 -20.57
N LEU A 232 -15.56 14.87 -19.85
CA LEU A 232 -14.56 15.18 -18.84
C LEU A 232 -13.23 15.60 -19.46
N LYS A 233 -12.62 16.66 -18.91
CA LYS A 233 -11.24 17.04 -19.21
C LYS A 233 -10.28 16.13 -18.47
N GLN A 234 -9.07 16.00 -19.00
CA GLN A 234 -8.03 15.15 -18.41
C GLN A 234 -7.70 15.53 -16.95
N SER A 235 -7.72 16.83 -16.62
CA SER A 235 -7.50 17.34 -15.26
C SER A 235 -8.56 16.90 -14.24
N GLU A 236 -9.74 16.47 -14.70
CA GLU A 236 -10.88 16.10 -13.86
C GLU A 236 -10.98 14.58 -13.67
N MET A 237 -10.29 13.78 -14.50
CA MET A 237 -10.45 12.34 -14.55
C MET A 237 -10.01 11.62 -13.28
N LEU A 238 -8.88 12.01 -12.68
CA LEU A 238 -8.39 11.37 -11.44
C LEU A 238 -9.37 11.57 -10.30
N GLN A 239 -9.89 12.79 -10.13
CA GLN A 239 -10.88 13.10 -9.10
C GLN A 239 -12.21 12.37 -9.35
N TYR A 240 -12.57 12.17 -10.62
CA TYR A 240 -13.77 11.44 -10.99
C TYR A 240 -13.68 9.95 -10.64
N VAL A 241 -12.55 9.30 -10.91
CA VAL A 241 -12.38 7.87 -10.58
C VAL A 241 -12.14 7.63 -9.09
N SER A 242 -11.56 8.59 -8.38
CA SER A 242 -11.43 8.55 -6.92
C SER A 242 -11.14 9.94 -6.35
N SER A 243 -11.88 10.32 -5.31
CA SER A 243 -11.71 11.61 -4.63
C SER A 243 -10.37 11.72 -3.88
N GLU A 244 -9.72 10.60 -3.54
CA GLU A 244 -8.52 10.58 -2.70
C GLU A 244 -7.21 10.55 -3.49
N VAL A 245 -7.22 10.08 -4.76
CA VAL A 245 -5.98 9.84 -5.52
C VAL A 245 -5.11 11.08 -5.64
N ASN A 246 -5.71 12.25 -5.90
CA ASN A 246 -4.97 13.50 -5.97
C ASN A 246 -4.30 13.89 -4.65
N ASN A 247 -4.92 13.57 -3.51
CA ASN A 247 -4.34 13.86 -2.20
C ASN A 247 -3.23 12.85 -1.88
N ILE A 248 -3.43 11.57 -2.21
CA ILE A 248 -2.41 10.53 -2.04
C ILE A 248 -1.17 10.89 -2.86
N LEU A 249 -1.30 11.21 -4.15
CA LEU A 249 -0.14 11.53 -5.01
C LEU A 249 0.63 12.78 -4.57
N LYS A 250 -0.01 13.71 -3.84
CA LYS A 250 0.66 14.89 -3.27
C LYS A 250 1.49 14.56 -2.04
N ILE A 251 1.06 13.58 -1.23
CA ILE A 251 1.69 13.24 0.05
C ILE A 251 2.66 12.06 -0.10
N PHE A 252 2.30 11.10 -0.93
CA PHE A 252 3.05 9.89 -1.24
C PHE A 252 3.52 9.98 -2.69
N PRO A 253 4.77 10.41 -2.93
CA PRO A 253 5.28 10.57 -4.28
C PRO A 253 5.26 9.24 -5.03
N SER A 254 5.05 9.32 -6.35
CA SER A 254 5.31 8.18 -7.22
C SER A 254 6.81 7.98 -7.36
N LEU A 255 7.25 6.74 -7.36
CA LEU A 255 8.66 6.37 -7.30
C LEU A 255 9.05 5.64 -8.57
N GLU A 256 10.27 5.88 -9.02
CA GLU A 256 10.89 5.17 -10.12
C GLU A 256 12.11 4.38 -9.61
N VAL A 257 12.17 3.12 -10.04
CA VAL A 257 13.24 2.17 -9.72
C VAL A 257 13.91 1.78 -11.02
N GLU A 258 15.19 2.10 -11.15
CA GLU A 258 16.03 1.65 -12.26
C GLU A 258 16.59 0.27 -11.94
N CYS A 259 16.26 -0.70 -12.78
CA CYS A 259 16.83 -2.05 -12.76
C CYS A 259 17.80 -2.21 -13.93
N GLU A 260 18.65 -3.24 -13.91
CA GLU A 260 19.66 -3.47 -14.95
C GLU A 260 19.15 -3.39 -16.40
N LYS A 261 17.89 -3.74 -16.63
CA LYS A 261 17.27 -3.83 -17.96
C LYS A 261 15.93 -3.09 -18.07
N SER A 262 15.44 -2.46 -17.02
CA SER A 262 14.08 -1.90 -17.06
C SER A 262 13.92 -0.76 -16.07
N LEU A 263 13.01 0.15 -16.39
CA LEU A 263 12.65 1.27 -15.53
C LEU A 263 11.23 1.07 -15.05
N LEU A 264 11.02 1.02 -13.73
CA LEU A 264 9.74 0.70 -13.13
C LEU A 264 9.18 1.89 -12.37
N GLY A 265 8.02 2.38 -12.79
CA GLY A 265 7.30 3.46 -12.12
C GLY A 265 6.21 2.93 -11.19
N TYR A 266 6.42 3.01 -9.88
CA TYR A 266 5.51 2.65 -8.81
C TYR A 266 4.65 3.84 -8.38
N ILE A 267 3.35 3.78 -8.69
CA ILE A 267 2.43 4.91 -8.54
C ILE A 267 1.40 4.57 -7.45
N THR A 268 1.65 5.06 -6.23
CA THR A 268 0.78 4.82 -5.08
C THR A 268 -0.54 5.56 -5.22
N THR A 269 -1.66 4.85 -5.16
CA THR A 269 -3.02 5.42 -5.25
C THR A 269 -3.95 4.96 -4.13
N ALA A 270 -3.53 3.96 -3.36
CA ALA A 270 -4.22 3.43 -2.20
C ALA A 270 -3.25 2.64 -1.30
N PHE A 271 -3.72 2.23 -0.13
CA PHE A 271 -2.98 1.39 0.79
C PHE A 271 -3.77 0.12 1.13
N GLY A 272 -3.06 -0.89 1.63
CA GLY A 272 -3.64 -2.13 2.12
C GLY A 272 -3.14 -2.48 3.51
N ALA A 273 -3.98 -3.20 4.24
CA ALA A 273 -3.67 -3.75 5.56
C ALA A 273 -4.37 -5.12 5.71
N PRO A 274 -3.64 -6.21 5.95
CA PRO A 274 -4.26 -7.50 6.27
C PRO A 274 -4.80 -7.48 7.69
N ILE A 275 -6.12 -7.52 7.85
CA ILE A 275 -6.77 -7.59 9.18
C ILE A 275 -6.50 -8.94 9.85
N GLU A 276 -6.44 -10.01 9.05
CA GLU A 276 -6.20 -11.37 9.52
C GLU A 276 -4.75 -11.56 9.98
N GLU A 277 -4.57 -12.28 11.10
CA GLU A 277 -3.26 -12.77 11.53
C GLU A 277 -2.69 -13.79 10.53
N LEU A 278 -1.36 -13.93 10.47
CA LEU A 278 -0.68 -14.76 9.48
C LEU A 278 -1.18 -16.22 9.45
N GLU A 279 -1.52 -16.78 10.61
CA GLU A 279 -2.08 -18.12 10.78
C GLU A 279 -3.37 -18.33 9.97
N HIS A 280 -4.15 -17.26 9.79
CA HIS A 280 -5.47 -17.29 9.17
C HIS A 280 -5.47 -16.88 7.70
N ILE A 281 -4.39 -16.26 7.20
CA ILE A 281 -4.27 -15.90 5.78
C ILE A 281 -4.09 -17.17 4.95
N LYS A 282 -5.15 -17.56 4.23
CA LYS A 282 -5.17 -18.73 3.33
C LYS A 282 -5.21 -18.37 1.85
N SER A 283 -5.22 -17.08 1.51
CA SER A 283 -5.32 -16.64 0.11
C SER A 283 -4.07 -16.96 -0.71
N LEU A 284 -2.91 -17.09 -0.07
CA LEU A 284 -1.65 -17.53 -0.68
C LEU A 284 -1.38 -19.01 -0.37
N ASP A 285 -1.88 -19.86 -1.26
CA ASP A 285 -1.58 -21.30 -1.28
C ASP A 285 -0.48 -21.58 -2.31
N LEU A 286 0.67 -22.07 -1.84
CA LEU A 286 1.82 -22.41 -2.67
C LEU A 286 2.08 -23.93 -2.60
N ASN A 287 1.17 -24.69 -3.19
CA ASN A 287 1.16 -26.17 -3.18
C ASN A 287 0.99 -26.77 -1.78
N GLY A 288 0.02 -26.25 -1.02
CA GLY A 288 -0.28 -26.68 0.35
C GLY A 288 0.58 -26.02 1.42
N MET A 289 1.55 -25.18 1.03
CA MET A 289 2.28 -24.31 1.95
C MET A 289 1.62 -22.93 2.02
N TYR A 290 1.18 -22.54 3.20
CA TYR A 290 0.64 -21.20 3.47
C TYR A 290 1.73 -20.28 4.05
N GLY A 291 1.42 -18.98 4.12
CA GLY A 291 2.35 -17.97 4.65
C GLY A 291 2.92 -18.31 6.04
N ILE A 292 2.10 -18.86 6.93
CA ILE A 292 2.52 -19.29 8.27
C ILE A 292 3.51 -20.47 8.23
N ASP A 293 3.36 -21.39 7.29
CA ASP A 293 4.22 -22.57 7.16
C ASP A 293 5.59 -22.12 6.63
N ILE A 294 5.60 -21.27 5.58
CA ILE A 294 6.81 -20.63 5.06
C ILE A 294 7.56 -19.88 6.18
N TYR A 295 6.82 -19.13 6.99
CA TYR A 295 7.41 -18.40 8.11
C TYR A 295 8.08 -19.33 9.13
N LYS A 296 7.35 -20.34 9.61
CA LYS A 296 7.83 -21.24 10.69
C LYS A 296 8.92 -22.21 10.22
N GLU A 297 8.78 -22.75 9.02
CA GLU A 297 9.62 -23.84 8.52
C GLU A 297 10.85 -23.36 7.76
N LEU A 298 10.79 -22.18 7.11
CA LEU A 298 11.88 -21.67 6.27
C LEU A 298 12.51 -20.40 6.83
N ILE A 299 11.69 -19.38 7.14
CA ILE A 299 12.20 -18.06 7.53
C ILE A 299 12.79 -18.06 8.93
N VAL A 300 12.04 -18.54 9.94
CA VAL A 300 12.50 -18.54 11.34
C VAL A 300 13.83 -19.30 11.54
N PRO A 301 14.05 -20.49 10.93
CA PRO A 301 15.33 -21.18 11.02
C PRO A 301 16.50 -20.38 10.44
N GLU A 302 16.34 -19.75 9.27
CA GLU A 302 17.40 -18.96 8.64
C GLU A 302 17.67 -17.66 9.42
N LEU A 303 16.64 -16.98 9.91
CA LEU A 303 16.79 -15.82 10.79
C LEU A 303 17.57 -16.17 12.06
N LYS A 304 17.28 -17.33 12.68
CA LYS A 304 18.03 -17.80 13.85
C LYS A 304 19.51 -18.03 13.54
N LYS A 305 19.87 -18.49 12.34
CA LYS A 305 21.27 -18.67 11.95
C LYS A 305 21.98 -17.32 11.86
N ILE A 306 21.40 -16.34 11.16
CA ILE A 306 22.06 -15.05 10.97
C ILE A 306 22.09 -14.17 12.23
N ARG A 307 21.15 -14.38 13.16
CA ARG A 307 21.11 -13.72 14.48
C ARG A 307 22.08 -14.33 15.48
N LYS A 308 22.45 -15.60 15.33
CA LYS A 308 23.50 -16.26 16.15
C LYS A 308 24.92 -15.91 15.71
N CYS A 309 25.08 -15.40 14.49
CA CYS A 309 26.37 -14.94 13.96
C CYS A 309 26.66 -13.46 14.28
N ILE A 310 25.81 -12.81 15.09
CA ILE A 310 25.99 -11.46 15.66
C ILE A 310 26.17 -11.64 17.16
#